data_AF-A0A8C6EIG8-F1
#
_entry.id   AF-A0A8C6EIG8-F1
#
_cell.length_a   1.000
_cell.length_b   1.000
_cell.length_c   1.000
_cell.angle_alpha   90.00
_cell.angle_beta   90.00
_cell.angle_gamma   90.00
#
_symmetry.space_group_name_H-M   'P 1'
#
loop_
_entity.id
_entity.type
_entity.pdbx_description
1 polymer ?
#
loop_
_entity_poly.entity_id
_entity_poly.type
_entity_poly.pdbx_seq_one_letter_code
_entity_poly.pdbx_strand_id
1 'polypeptide(L)'
;MGSPQDDAYRLLNEYSNGFMVSQVLFAACELGVFDLLAQAPGPLDSAAAASRLGCSPHGTELLLDTCAALKLLKVEVRGGRAFYRNSELSSTYLASGSPTCQRNMLLYMARTTYRCWAHLAEAVREGKNRYLQVFGVPSEELFSAIYRSDAERLRFTRGLQEVWSVAGRSVLAAFDLSPFPLVCDLGGGGLLVVESLLDEDGRGPLTTQLYSLNMLVQTEGRERTPSQYRALLASAGFHGFQFKKTGGIYDAILARN
;
A
#
# COMPACT_ATOMS: atom_id res chain seq x y z
N MET A 1 31.88 -2.22 12.56
CA MET A 1 31.06 -1.32 11.72
C MET A 1 31.70 -1.32 10.34
N GLY A 2 30.93 -1.51 9.28
CA GLY A 2 31.47 -1.48 7.90
C GLY A 2 32.04 -0.11 7.57
N SER A 3 32.87 -0.03 6.52
CA SER A 3 33.29 1.28 6.02
C SER A 3 32.09 2.03 5.42
N PRO A 4 32.14 3.38 5.29
CA PRO A 4 31.07 4.14 4.64
C PRO A 4 30.75 3.66 3.21
N GLN A 5 31.75 3.11 2.51
CA GLN A 5 31.57 2.53 1.18
C GLN A 5 30.79 1.20 1.24
N ASP A 6 31.03 0.38 2.26
CA ASP A 6 30.27 -0.87 2.48
C ASP A 6 28.81 -0.58 2.83
N ASP A 7 28.56 0.48 3.60
CA ASP A 7 27.21 0.89 3.97
C ASP A 7 26.43 1.43 2.76
N ALA A 8 27.06 2.24 1.91
CA ALA A 8 26.47 2.71 0.67
C ALA A 8 26.14 1.56 -0.31
N TYR A 9 27.06 0.60 -0.45
CA TYR A 9 26.82 -0.56 -1.31
C TYR A 9 25.72 -1.48 -0.76
N ARG A 10 25.64 -1.66 0.56
CA ARG A 10 24.53 -2.39 1.20
C ARG A 10 23.19 -1.74 0.89
N LEU A 11 23.11 -0.41 1.04
CA LEU A 11 21.90 0.35 0.75
C LEU A 11 21.48 0.24 -0.73
N LEU A 12 22.44 0.33 -1.66
CA LEU A 12 22.19 0.11 -3.08
C LEU A 12 21.58 -1.27 -3.35
N ASN A 13 22.11 -2.32 -2.71
CA ASN A 13 21.58 -3.68 -2.86
C ASN A 13 20.18 -3.81 -2.25
N GLU A 14 19.91 -3.19 -1.11
CA GLU A 14 18.57 -3.19 -0.50
C GLU A 14 17.54 -2.59 -1.47
N TYR A 15 17.85 -1.45 -2.09
CA TYR A 15 16.95 -0.83 -3.08
C TYR A 15 16.83 -1.65 -4.36
N SER A 16 17.95 -2.17 -4.87
CA SER A 16 17.97 -2.97 -6.09
C SER A 16 17.16 -4.27 -5.93
N ASN A 17 17.14 -4.84 -4.73
CA ASN A 17 16.42 -6.08 -4.42
C ASN A 17 15.01 -5.86 -3.89
N GLY A 18 14.60 -4.60 -3.63
CA GLY A 18 13.30 -4.28 -3.04
C GLY A 18 12.11 -4.84 -3.82
N PHE A 19 12.20 -4.88 -5.16
CA PHE A 19 11.14 -5.44 -6.00
C PHE A 19 10.92 -6.94 -5.74
N MET A 20 11.98 -7.69 -5.41
CA MET A 20 11.88 -9.11 -5.07
C MET A 20 11.18 -9.30 -3.74
N VAL A 21 11.49 -8.45 -2.75
CA VAL A 21 10.81 -8.45 -1.45
C VAL A 21 9.31 -8.18 -1.61
N SER A 22 8.93 -7.20 -2.45
CA SER A 22 7.52 -6.95 -2.76
C SER A 22 6.84 -8.16 -3.41
N GLN A 23 7.49 -8.80 -4.39
CA GLN A 23 6.96 -9.98 -5.06
C GLN A 23 6.79 -11.18 -4.13
N VAL A 24 7.71 -11.40 -3.17
CA VAL A 24 7.56 -12.44 -2.13
C VAL A 24 6.29 -12.21 -1.30
N LEU A 25 6.07 -10.98 -0.84
CA LEU A 25 4.86 -10.61 -0.09
C LEU A 25 3.59 -10.84 -0.94
N PHE A 26 3.60 -10.36 -2.18
CA PHE A 26 2.47 -10.50 -3.09
C PHE A 26 2.15 -11.95 -3.42
N ALA A 27 3.16 -12.77 -3.75
CA ALA A 27 3.00 -14.19 -4.04
C ALA A 27 2.47 -14.95 -2.81
N ALA A 28 2.97 -14.67 -1.61
CA ALA A 28 2.46 -15.29 -0.39
C ALA A 28 0.98 -14.94 -0.11
N CYS A 29 0.58 -13.69 -0.38
CA CYS A 29 -0.83 -13.27 -0.31
C CYS A 29 -1.70 -13.96 -1.38
N GLU A 30 -1.20 -14.07 -2.62
CA GLU A 30 -1.92 -14.67 -3.74
C GLU A 30 -2.14 -16.17 -3.53
N LEU A 31 -1.10 -16.88 -3.11
CA LEU A 31 -1.16 -18.30 -2.80
C LEU A 31 -1.99 -18.61 -1.54
N GLY A 32 -2.24 -17.62 -0.68
CA GLY A 32 -3.04 -17.81 0.53
C GLY A 32 -2.26 -18.42 1.70
N VAL A 33 -0.95 -18.18 1.76
CA VAL A 33 -0.05 -18.71 2.79
C VAL A 33 -0.52 -18.32 4.19
N PHE A 34 -0.86 -17.04 4.39
CA PHE A 34 -1.22 -16.51 5.72
C PHE A 34 -2.57 -17.03 6.21
N ASP A 35 -3.52 -17.24 5.30
CA ASP A 35 -4.83 -17.81 5.61
C ASP A 35 -4.71 -19.29 5.98
N LEU A 36 -3.90 -20.03 5.23
CA LEU A 36 -3.60 -21.43 5.54
C LEU A 36 -3.03 -21.58 6.95
N LEU A 37 -2.03 -20.75 7.30
CA LEU A 37 -1.37 -20.82 8.60
C LEU A 37 -2.27 -20.32 9.74
N ALA A 38 -3.20 -19.40 9.47
CA ALA A 38 -4.18 -18.95 10.45
C ALA A 38 -5.25 -20.02 10.76
N GLN A 39 -5.63 -20.82 9.76
CA GLN A 39 -6.66 -21.86 9.89
C GLN A 39 -6.10 -23.20 10.40
N ALA A 40 -4.79 -23.41 10.30
CA ALA A 40 -4.14 -24.62 10.80
C ALA A 40 -4.22 -24.70 12.33
N PRO A 41 -4.42 -25.91 12.91
CA PRO A 41 -4.47 -26.09 14.38
C PRO A 41 -3.12 -25.85 15.07
N GLY A 42 -2.04 -25.71 14.30
CA GLY A 42 -0.69 -25.50 14.78
C GLY A 42 0.26 -25.15 13.63
N PRO A 43 1.56 -24.94 13.91
CA PRO A 43 2.52 -24.58 12.89
C PRO A 43 2.69 -25.73 11.87
N LEU A 44 2.89 -25.38 10.60
CA LEU A 44 3.00 -26.34 9.50
C LEU A 44 4.44 -26.43 9.01
N ASP A 45 4.88 -27.61 8.61
CA ASP A 45 6.12 -27.74 7.83
C ASP A 45 5.90 -27.37 6.35
N SER A 46 6.99 -27.17 5.62
CA SER A 46 6.96 -26.75 4.21
C SER A 46 6.25 -27.75 3.30
N ALA A 47 6.39 -29.06 3.56
CA ALA A 47 5.75 -30.11 2.78
C ALA A 47 4.22 -30.13 2.97
N ALA A 48 3.76 -30.00 4.21
CA ALA A 48 2.34 -29.90 4.54
C ALA A 48 1.72 -28.62 3.95
N ALA A 49 2.45 -27.50 4.01
CA ALA A 49 2.04 -26.26 3.37
C ALA A 49 1.94 -26.40 1.85
N ALA A 50 2.96 -26.97 1.20
CA ALA A 50 2.99 -27.18 -0.25
C ALA A 50 1.81 -28.04 -0.72
N SER A 51 1.54 -29.14 -0.03
CA SER A 51 0.43 -30.03 -0.34
C SER A 51 -0.94 -29.33 -0.22
N ARG A 52 -1.14 -28.49 0.79
CA ARG A 52 -2.42 -27.79 1.00
C ARG A 52 -2.61 -26.59 0.07
N LEU A 53 -1.52 -25.95 -0.35
CA LEU A 53 -1.54 -24.84 -1.30
C LEU A 53 -1.60 -25.31 -2.77
N GLY A 54 -1.34 -26.60 -3.03
CA GLY A 54 -1.24 -27.12 -4.39
C GLY A 54 0.02 -26.65 -5.12
N CYS A 55 1.12 -26.41 -4.38
CA CYS A 55 2.36 -25.84 -4.88
C CYS A 55 3.50 -26.88 -4.91
N SER A 56 4.56 -26.59 -5.65
CA SER A 56 5.77 -27.41 -5.64
C SER A 56 6.43 -27.40 -4.25
N PRO A 57 6.92 -28.55 -3.72
CA PRO A 57 7.60 -28.59 -2.44
C PRO A 57 8.78 -27.61 -2.34
N HIS A 58 9.63 -27.58 -3.36
CA HIS A 58 10.81 -26.71 -3.38
C HIS A 58 10.47 -25.22 -3.39
N GLY A 59 9.55 -24.79 -4.25
CA GLY A 59 9.13 -23.39 -4.32
C GLY A 59 8.44 -22.91 -3.04
N THR A 60 7.63 -23.77 -2.41
CA THR A 60 6.98 -23.43 -1.13
C THR A 60 7.98 -23.30 0.00
N GLU A 61 8.97 -24.20 0.09
CA GLU A 61 10.04 -24.08 1.08
C GLU A 61 10.81 -22.76 0.94
N LEU A 62 11.27 -22.43 -0.27
CA LEU A 62 11.97 -21.17 -0.53
C LEU A 62 11.12 -19.95 -0.16
N LEU A 63 9.82 -19.97 -0.52
CA LEU A 63 8.92 -18.87 -0.20
C LEU A 63 8.72 -18.71 1.31
N LEU A 64 8.47 -19.81 2.04
CA LEU A 64 8.24 -19.78 3.48
C LEU A 64 9.50 -19.35 4.25
N ASP A 65 10.67 -19.85 3.86
CA ASP A 65 11.95 -19.42 4.44
C ASP A 65 12.21 -17.94 4.19
N THR A 66 11.93 -17.46 2.98
CA THR A 66 12.07 -16.03 2.66
C THR A 66 11.08 -15.20 3.46
N CYS A 67 9.82 -15.62 3.60
CA CYS A 67 8.84 -14.95 4.44
C CYS A 67 9.27 -14.94 5.93
N ALA A 68 9.90 -16.01 6.43
CA ALA A 68 10.45 -16.04 7.77
C ALA A 68 11.63 -15.07 7.95
N ALA A 69 12.54 -15.01 6.96
CA ALA A 69 13.66 -14.05 6.94
C ALA A 69 13.17 -12.59 6.90
N LEU A 70 12.08 -12.32 6.18
CA LEU A 70 11.39 -11.03 6.14
C LEU A 70 10.54 -10.74 7.39
N LYS A 71 10.52 -11.66 8.37
CA LYS A 71 9.72 -11.57 9.61
C LYS A 71 8.21 -11.52 9.38
N LEU A 72 7.76 -11.90 8.17
CA LEU A 72 6.35 -12.13 7.87
C LEU A 72 5.86 -13.41 8.54
N LEU A 73 6.73 -14.41 8.71
CA LEU A 73 6.45 -15.64 9.44
C LEU A 73 7.40 -15.81 10.63
N LYS A 74 6.97 -16.59 11.63
CA LYS A 74 7.85 -17.16 12.64
C LYS A 74 8.15 -18.61 12.24
N VAL A 75 9.39 -19.01 12.41
CA VAL A 75 9.85 -20.38 12.16
C VAL A 75 10.45 -20.99 13.42
N GLU A 76 10.13 -22.25 13.68
CA GLU A 76 10.73 -23.07 14.73
C GLU A 76 11.29 -24.36 14.13
N VAL A 77 12.51 -24.74 14.51
CA VAL A 77 13.12 -25.99 14.05
C VAL A 77 12.96 -27.06 15.12
N ARG A 78 12.32 -28.18 14.77
CA ARG A 78 12.12 -29.34 15.66
C ARG A 78 12.59 -30.61 14.94
N GLY A 79 13.56 -31.31 15.52
CA GLY A 79 14.11 -32.54 14.92
C GLY A 79 14.66 -32.34 13.51
N GLY A 80 15.28 -31.19 13.23
CA GLY A 80 15.83 -30.84 11.90
C GLY A 80 14.79 -30.40 10.86
N ARG A 81 13.51 -30.26 11.23
CA ARG A 81 12.44 -29.79 10.33
C ARG A 81 11.94 -28.42 10.77
N ALA A 82 11.75 -27.52 9.80
CA ALA A 82 11.20 -26.19 10.02
C ALA A 82 9.66 -26.23 10.08
N PHE A 83 9.09 -25.52 11.05
CA PHE A 83 7.65 -25.36 11.25
C PHE A 83 7.31 -23.87 11.30
N TYR A 84 6.42 -23.44 10.43
CA TYR A 84 6.07 -22.04 10.19
C TYR A 84 4.72 -21.70 10.82
N ARG A 85 4.60 -20.47 11.31
CA ARG A 85 3.34 -19.85 11.74
C ARG A 85 3.34 -18.37 11.38
N ASN A 86 2.16 -17.77 11.36
CA ASN A 86 2.05 -16.32 11.21
C ASN A 86 2.83 -15.57 12.32
N SER A 87 3.55 -14.52 11.93
CA SER A 87 4.01 -13.49 12.86
C SER A 87 2.85 -12.57 13.27
N GLU A 88 3.07 -11.71 14.26
CA GLU A 88 2.07 -10.70 14.65
C GLU A 88 1.69 -9.80 13.48
N LEU A 89 2.66 -9.37 12.67
CA LEU A 89 2.41 -8.59 11.46
C LEU A 89 1.48 -9.33 10.51
N SER A 90 1.78 -10.59 10.19
CA SER A 90 0.95 -11.36 9.24
C SER A 90 -0.44 -11.72 9.79
N SER A 91 -0.55 -12.05 11.08
CA SER A 91 -1.85 -12.30 11.72
C SER A 91 -2.73 -11.05 11.71
N THR A 92 -2.14 -9.89 11.99
CA THR A 92 -2.88 -8.62 12.06
C THR A 92 -3.22 -8.09 10.67
N TYR A 93 -2.29 -8.10 9.71
CA TYR A 93 -2.48 -7.38 8.45
C TYR A 93 -2.61 -8.25 7.20
N LEU A 94 -2.31 -9.56 7.25
CA LEU A 94 -2.26 -10.40 6.04
C LEU A 94 -3.25 -11.57 6.05
N ALA A 95 -3.68 -12.04 7.22
CA ALA A 95 -4.74 -13.04 7.34
C ALA A 95 -6.12 -12.42 7.11
N SER A 96 -6.93 -13.03 6.25
CA SER A 96 -8.24 -12.52 5.80
C SER A 96 -9.30 -12.45 6.89
N GLY A 97 -9.11 -13.18 7.99
CA GLY A 97 -9.99 -13.14 9.16
C GLY A 97 -9.77 -11.91 10.05
N SER A 98 -8.69 -11.15 9.84
CA SER A 98 -8.40 -9.95 10.63
C SER A 98 -9.25 -8.75 10.18
N PRO A 99 -9.79 -7.94 11.10
CA PRO A 99 -10.49 -6.70 10.76
C PRO A 99 -9.58 -5.62 10.16
N THR A 100 -8.25 -5.78 10.26
CA THR A 100 -7.25 -4.85 9.71
C THR A 100 -6.47 -5.43 8.52
N CYS A 101 -6.99 -6.51 7.93
CA CYS A 101 -6.38 -7.15 6.77
C CYS A 101 -6.17 -6.16 5.60
N GLN A 102 -5.01 -6.24 4.95
CA GLN A 102 -4.58 -5.41 3.81
C GLN A 102 -4.40 -6.24 2.53
N ARG A 103 -4.95 -7.47 2.50
CA ARG A 103 -4.69 -8.45 1.45
C ARG A 103 -5.22 -7.98 0.09
N ASN A 104 -6.41 -7.38 0.01
CA ASN A 104 -6.94 -6.91 -1.27
C ASN A 104 -6.09 -5.77 -1.83
N MET A 105 -5.63 -4.85 -0.98
CA MET A 105 -4.72 -3.78 -1.40
C MET A 105 -3.40 -4.36 -1.94
N LEU A 106 -2.78 -5.31 -1.25
CA LEU A 106 -1.53 -5.94 -1.71
C LEU A 106 -1.71 -6.69 -3.04
N LEU A 107 -2.83 -7.40 -3.21
CA LEU A 107 -3.13 -8.08 -4.48
C LEU A 107 -3.42 -7.08 -5.61
N TYR A 108 -4.03 -5.92 -5.31
CA TYR A 108 -4.20 -4.84 -6.28
C TYR A 108 -2.84 -4.26 -6.68
N MET A 109 -1.96 -4.00 -5.72
CA MET A 109 -0.60 -3.52 -5.99
C MET A 109 0.19 -4.50 -6.88
N ALA A 110 0.11 -5.80 -6.60
CA ALA A 110 0.80 -6.83 -7.38
C ALA A 110 0.35 -6.86 -8.85
N ARG A 111 -0.96 -6.78 -9.09
CA ARG A 111 -1.57 -6.95 -10.41
C ARG A 111 -1.64 -5.67 -11.23
N THR A 112 -1.62 -4.52 -10.57
CA THR A 112 -1.82 -3.22 -11.20
C THR A 112 -0.59 -2.34 -11.03
N THR A 113 -0.36 -1.84 -9.80
CA THR A 113 0.68 -0.86 -9.51
C THR A 113 2.07 -1.35 -9.93
N TYR A 114 2.45 -2.57 -9.56
CA TYR A 114 3.76 -3.14 -9.86
C TYR A 114 4.02 -3.21 -11.37
N ARG A 115 3.00 -3.57 -12.16
CA ARG A 115 3.12 -3.64 -13.62
C ARG A 115 3.26 -2.25 -14.25
N CYS A 116 2.55 -1.24 -13.75
CA CYS A 116 2.73 0.13 -14.23
C CYS A 116 4.10 0.70 -13.86
N TRP A 117 4.60 0.40 -12.66
CA TRP A 117 5.92 0.83 -12.20
C TRP A 117 7.08 0.23 -13.00
N ALA A 118 6.89 -0.93 -13.65
CA ALA A 118 7.86 -1.48 -14.60
C ALA A 118 8.13 -0.56 -15.81
N HIS A 119 7.25 0.43 -16.05
CA HIS A 119 7.36 1.44 -17.11
C HIS A 119 7.56 2.86 -16.55
N LEU A 120 8.12 2.98 -15.33
CA LEU A 120 8.32 4.29 -14.68
C LEU A 120 9.21 5.23 -15.50
N ALA A 121 10.25 4.72 -16.16
CA ALA A 121 11.16 5.56 -16.95
C ALA A 121 10.41 6.26 -18.10
N GLU A 122 9.53 5.55 -18.79
CA GLU A 122 8.68 6.11 -19.85
C GLU A 122 7.65 7.07 -19.28
N ALA A 123 7.04 6.74 -18.14
CA ALA A 123 6.11 7.64 -17.45
C ALA A 123 6.78 8.98 -17.09
N VAL A 124 8.03 8.95 -16.62
CA VAL A 124 8.83 10.15 -16.31
C VAL A 124 9.19 10.93 -17.57
N ARG A 125 9.59 10.25 -18.66
CA ARG A 125 9.94 10.93 -19.93
C ARG A 125 8.74 11.64 -20.55
N GLU A 126 7.57 11.02 -20.50
CA GLU A 126 6.37 11.49 -21.20
C GLU A 126 5.43 12.31 -20.31
N GLY A 127 5.55 12.20 -18.98
CA GLY A 127 4.61 12.82 -18.05
C GLY A 127 3.20 12.22 -18.13
N LYS A 128 3.10 10.94 -18.50
CA LYS A 128 1.82 10.26 -18.80
C LYS A 128 1.69 8.93 -18.06
N ASN A 129 0.47 8.55 -17.71
CA ASN A 129 0.19 7.28 -17.03
C ASN A 129 0.49 6.07 -17.97
N ARG A 130 0.54 4.86 -17.42
CA ARG A 130 0.96 3.65 -18.17
C ARG A 130 -0.16 2.63 -18.43
N TYR A 131 -1.44 2.98 -18.21
CA TYR A 131 -2.54 2.02 -18.33
C TYR A 131 -2.70 1.45 -19.75
N LEU A 132 -2.58 2.30 -20.78
CA LEU A 132 -2.69 1.86 -22.17
C LEU A 132 -1.60 0.85 -22.54
N GLN A 133 -0.35 1.11 -22.15
CA GLN A 133 0.78 0.25 -22.48
C GLN A 133 0.75 -1.06 -21.70
N VAL A 134 0.28 -1.04 -20.46
CA VAL A 134 0.32 -2.22 -19.57
C VAL A 134 -0.90 -3.13 -19.75
N PHE A 135 -2.08 -2.54 -19.96
CA PHE A 135 -3.36 -3.27 -19.99
C PHE A 135 -4.08 -3.19 -21.34
N GLY A 136 -3.61 -2.38 -22.28
CA GLY A 136 -4.28 -2.17 -23.57
C GLY A 136 -5.59 -1.37 -23.45
N VAL A 137 -5.80 -0.67 -22.33
CA VAL A 137 -7.04 0.07 -22.06
C VAL A 137 -6.78 1.57 -22.19
N PRO A 138 -7.54 2.29 -23.04
CA PRO A 138 -7.48 3.75 -23.10
C PRO A 138 -7.75 4.37 -21.73
N SER A 139 -6.99 5.40 -21.38
CA SER A 139 -7.06 6.06 -20.06
C SER A 139 -7.53 7.51 -20.14
N GLU A 140 -8.23 7.88 -21.21
CA GLU A 140 -8.82 9.23 -21.38
C GLU A 140 -9.82 9.50 -20.25
N GLU A 141 -10.65 8.50 -19.94
CA GLU A 141 -11.42 8.44 -18.70
C GLU A 141 -10.73 7.49 -17.71
N LEU A 142 -9.91 8.06 -16.82
CA LEU A 142 -9.07 7.33 -15.87
C LEU A 142 -9.81 6.20 -15.12
N PHE A 143 -11.00 6.46 -14.57
CA PHE A 143 -11.73 5.46 -13.80
C PHE A 143 -12.27 4.31 -14.66
N SER A 144 -12.50 4.51 -15.95
CA SER A 144 -12.83 3.42 -16.86
C SER A 144 -11.65 2.45 -17.01
N ALA A 145 -10.42 2.95 -17.02
CA ALA A 145 -9.21 2.16 -17.06
C ALA A 145 -8.93 1.44 -15.72
N ILE A 146 -9.15 2.12 -14.59
CA ILE A 146 -9.02 1.52 -13.24
C ILE A 146 -10.09 0.42 -13.05
N TYR A 147 -11.32 0.68 -13.47
CA TYR A 147 -12.47 -0.25 -13.35
C TYR A 147 -12.68 -1.10 -14.61
N ARG A 148 -11.59 -1.45 -15.31
CA ARG A 148 -11.60 -2.22 -16.58
C ARG A 148 -12.35 -3.56 -16.53
N SER A 149 -12.68 -4.06 -15.34
CA SER A 149 -13.64 -5.14 -15.14
C SER A 149 -14.29 -5.05 -13.76
N ASP A 150 -15.42 -5.74 -13.56
CA ASP A 150 -16.07 -5.83 -12.24
C ASP A 150 -15.16 -6.43 -11.16
N ALA A 151 -14.33 -7.39 -11.54
CA ALA A 151 -13.37 -8.00 -10.61
C ALA A 151 -12.30 -7.00 -10.15
N GLU A 152 -11.80 -6.14 -11.04
CA GLU A 152 -10.83 -5.10 -10.69
C GLU A 152 -11.48 -3.97 -9.91
N ARG A 153 -12.70 -3.55 -10.28
CA ARG A 153 -13.48 -2.57 -9.52
C ARG A 153 -13.70 -3.04 -8.09
N LEU A 154 -14.16 -4.28 -7.89
CA LEU A 154 -14.38 -4.83 -6.56
C LEU A 154 -13.07 -4.90 -5.74
N ARG A 155 -11.97 -5.31 -6.37
CA ARG A 155 -10.65 -5.39 -5.71
C ARG A 155 -10.15 -4.00 -5.31
N PHE A 156 -10.27 -3.02 -6.20
CA PHE A 156 -9.89 -1.64 -5.93
C PHE A 156 -10.72 -1.06 -4.76
N THR A 157 -12.05 -1.19 -4.83
CA THR A 157 -12.95 -0.68 -3.77
C THR A 157 -12.63 -1.32 -2.42
N ARG A 158 -12.42 -2.65 -2.37
CA ARG A 158 -12.03 -3.34 -1.13
C ARG A 158 -10.66 -2.91 -0.63
N GLY A 159 -9.67 -2.80 -1.53
CA GLY A 159 -8.32 -2.36 -1.17
C GLY A 159 -8.30 -0.96 -0.56
N LEU A 160 -9.07 -0.01 -1.12
CA LEU A 160 -9.21 1.33 -0.53
C LEU A 160 -9.88 1.29 0.84
N GLN A 161 -10.91 0.47 1.02
CA GLN A 161 -11.57 0.30 2.32
C GLN A 161 -10.62 -0.28 3.39
N GLU A 162 -9.77 -1.23 3.01
CA GLU A 162 -8.80 -1.85 3.93
C GLU A 162 -7.83 -0.84 4.53
N VAL A 163 -7.34 0.13 3.77
CA VAL A 163 -6.44 1.20 4.27
C VAL A 163 -7.08 1.97 5.43
N TRP A 164 -8.38 2.26 5.32
CA TRP A 164 -9.12 3.00 6.33
C TRP A 164 -9.37 2.21 7.62
N SER A 165 -9.32 0.88 7.59
CA SER A 165 -9.41 0.06 8.80
C SER A 165 -8.27 0.35 9.80
N VAL A 166 -7.13 0.83 9.29
CA VAL A 166 -5.94 1.20 10.09
C VAL A 166 -5.86 2.71 10.30
N ALA A 167 -5.97 3.50 9.22
CA ALA A 167 -5.73 4.95 9.25
C ALA A 167 -6.96 5.79 9.64
N GLY A 168 -8.18 5.24 9.53
CA GLY A 168 -9.41 6.02 9.65
C GLY A 168 -9.56 6.70 11.02
N ARG A 169 -9.22 6.01 12.11
CA ARG A 169 -9.37 6.55 13.47
C ARG A 169 -8.46 7.75 13.73
N SER A 170 -7.18 7.68 13.33
CA SER A 170 -6.23 8.77 13.58
C SER A 170 -6.60 10.04 12.82
N VAL A 171 -7.11 9.87 11.60
CA VAL A 171 -7.57 10.97 10.76
C VAL A 171 -8.86 11.59 11.31
N LEU A 172 -9.87 10.78 11.63
CA LEU A 172 -11.15 11.29 12.15
C LEU A 172 -10.99 11.95 13.53
N ALA A 173 -10.00 11.52 14.32
CA ALA A 173 -9.65 12.15 15.58
C ALA A 173 -8.72 13.38 15.44
N ALA A 174 -8.30 13.73 14.22
CA ALA A 174 -7.44 14.88 13.99
C ALA A 174 -8.17 16.18 14.38
N PHE A 175 -9.46 16.30 14.08
CA PHE A 175 -10.25 17.47 14.45
C PHE A 175 -11.41 17.06 15.35
N ASP A 176 -11.85 17.97 16.23
CA ASP A 176 -13.14 17.81 16.88
C ASP A 176 -14.24 18.06 15.84
N LEU A 177 -14.85 16.97 15.38
CA LEU A 177 -15.91 17.01 14.38
C LEU A 177 -17.31 17.13 15.01
N SER A 178 -17.42 17.13 16.34
CA SER A 178 -18.71 17.25 17.05
C SER A 178 -19.51 18.53 16.73
N PRO A 179 -18.90 19.68 16.34
CA PRO A 179 -19.66 20.85 15.92
C PRO A 179 -20.34 20.73 14.54
N PHE A 180 -20.10 19.64 13.79
CA PHE A 180 -20.73 19.40 12.49
C PHE A 180 -21.89 18.39 12.63
N PRO A 181 -23.13 18.86 12.83
CA PRO A 181 -24.29 17.98 13.09
C PRO A 181 -24.72 17.17 11.85
N LEU A 182 -24.25 17.55 10.66
CA LEU A 182 -24.44 16.84 9.41
C LEU A 182 -23.07 16.70 8.73
N VAL A 183 -22.60 15.46 8.62
CA VAL A 183 -21.40 15.13 7.85
C VAL A 183 -21.87 14.40 6.59
N CYS A 184 -21.68 15.05 5.45
CA CYS A 184 -21.78 14.40 4.16
C CYS A 184 -20.36 14.23 3.64
N ASP A 185 -20.00 13.01 3.28
CA ASP A 185 -18.73 12.70 2.63
C ASP A 185 -18.77 13.15 1.15
N LEU A 186 -19.14 14.42 0.89
CA LEU A 186 -19.22 15.06 -0.44
C LEU A 186 -19.26 16.62 -0.33
N GLY A 187 -18.10 17.28 -0.51
CA GLY A 187 -17.87 18.60 -1.15
C GLY A 187 -18.65 19.90 -0.84
N GLY A 188 -19.54 20.01 0.15
CA GLY A 188 -20.55 21.10 0.13
C GLY A 188 -20.58 22.20 1.22
N GLY A 189 -19.88 22.09 2.35
CA GLY A 189 -20.03 23.09 3.45
C GLY A 189 -18.75 23.39 4.24
N GLY A 190 -18.03 22.34 4.59
CA GLY A 190 -16.63 22.38 5.00
C GLY A 190 -15.93 21.19 4.35
N LEU A 191 -14.65 21.33 4.05
CA LEU A 191 -13.88 20.31 3.38
C LEU A 191 -12.82 19.77 4.33
N LEU A 192 -12.89 18.47 4.64
CA LEU A 192 -11.82 17.72 5.26
C LEU A 192 -11.07 16.96 4.16
N VAL A 193 -9.85 17.40 3.84
CA VAL A 193 -8.95 16.67 2.95
C VAL A 193 -8.07 15.78 3.80
N VAL A 194 -8.01 14.50 3.43
CA VAL A 194 -7.18 13.49 4.09
C VAL A 194 -6.18 13.01 3.07
N GLU A 195 -4.92 13.44 3.21
CA GLU A 195 -3.90 13.18 2.21
C GLU A 195 -2.51 12.99 2.81
N SER A 196 -1.64 12.30 2.06
CA SER A 196 -0.22 12.28 2.38
C SER A 196 0.42 13.55 1.83
N LEU A 197 1.04 14.35 2.70
CA LEU A 197 1.53 15.68 2.32
C LEU A 197 3.03 15.72 2.14
N LEU A 198 3.47 16.53 1.18
CA LEU A 198 4.87 16.87 1.03
C LEU A 198 5.27 17.91 2.09
N ASP A 199 6.51 17.83 2.55
CA ASP A 199 7.16 18.92 3.26
C ASP A 199 7.12 20.19 2.39
N GLU A 200 7.17 21.37 2.99
CA GLU A 200 7.02 22.64 2.25
C GLU A 200 8.12 22.88 1.22
N ASP A 201 9.29 22.25 1.37
CA ASP A 201 10.36 22.27 0.37
C ASP A 201 10.12 21.31 -0.81
N GLY A 202 9.05 20.49 -0.72
CA GLY A 202 8.64 19.52 -1.72
C GLY A 202 9.52 18.29 -1.82
N ARG A 203 10.40 18.01 -0.84
CA ARG A 203 11.42 16.95 -0.93
C ARG A 203 11.14 15.74 -0.05
N GLY A 204 10.43 15.89 1.05
CA GLY A 204 10.06 14.79 1.94
C GLY A 204 8.56 14.72 2.21
N PRO A 205 8.11 13.71 2.97
CA PRO A 205 8.85 12.49 3.29
C PRO A 205 8.94 11.54 2.07
N LEU A 206 9.86 10.57 2.11
CA LEU A 206 10.08 9.60 1.01
C LEU A 206 8.79 8.88 0.59
N THR A 207 7.97 8.46 1.55
CA THR A 207 6.69 7.79 1.26
C THR A 207 5.78 8.64 0.39
N THR A 208 5.66 9.93 0.68
CA THR A 208 4.85 10.86 -0.13
C THR A 208 5.46 11.08 -1.51
N GLN A 209 6.78 11.08 -1.65
CA GLN A 209 7.43 11.12 -2.97
C GLN A 209 7.09 9.88 -3.81
N LEU A 210 7.10 8.70 -3.19
CA LEU A 210 6.70 7.46 -3.86
C LEU A 210 5.21 7.52 -4.26
N TYR A 211 4.35 8.10 -3.43
CA TYR A 211 2.94 8.33 -3.79
C TYR A 211 2.78 9.32 -4.94
N SER A 212 3.59 10.37 -4.99
CA SER A 212 3.58 11.33 -6.10
C SER A 212 3.98 10.66 -7.43
N LEU A 213 5.02 9.82 -7.44
CA LEU A 213 5.37 9.00 -8.60
C LEU A 213 4.29 7.97 -8.93
N ASN A 214 3.66 7.39 -7.91
CA ASN A 214 2.54 6.48 -8.11
C ASN A 214 1.34 7.20 -8.78
N MET A 215 1.06 8.44 -8.39
CA MET A 215 0.05 9.28 -9.01
C MET A 215 0.43 9.60 -10.46
N LEU A 216 1.68 9.92 -10.77
CA LEU A 216 2.11 10.11 -12.16
C LEU A 216 1.85 8.83 -13.00
N VAL A 217 2.33 7.69 -12.50
CA VAL A 217 2.28 6.41 -13.23
C VAL A 217 0.84 5.90 -13.42
N GLN A 218 -0.06 6.19 -12.48
CA GLN A 218 -1.44 5.71 -12.52
C GLN A 218 -2.45 6.73 -13.04
N THR A 219 -2.34 7.99 -12.62
CA THR A 219 -3.42 9.00 -12.77
C THR A 219 -2.95 10.32 -13.38
N GLU A 220 -1.66 10.45 -13.70
CA GLU A 220 -1.00 11.71 -14.12
C GLU A 220 -1.00 12.81 -13.05
N GLY A 221 -1.39 12.46 -11.83
CA GLY A 221 -1.43 13.38 -10.70
C GLY A 221 -0.09 13.54 -10.00
N ARG A 222 -0.13 14.22 -8.85
CA ARG A 222 0.99 14.39 -7.93
C ARG A 222 0.50 14.72 -6.52
N GLU A 223 1.34 14.43 -5.54
CA GLU A 223 1.15 14.95 -4.18
C GLU A 223 1.51 16.42 -4.07
N ARG A 224 1.03 17.08 -3.00
CA ARG A 224 1.15 18.53 -2.80
C ARG A 224 1.59 18.88 -1.39
N THR A 225 2.21 20.05 -1.24
CA THR A 225 2.50 20.63 0.08
C THR A 225 1.23 21.22 0.71
N PRO A 226 1.20 21.46 2.04
CA PRO A 226 0.10 22.16 2.68
C PRO A 226 -0.19 23.53 2.05
N SER A 227 0.84 24.30 1.69
CA SER A 227 0.68 25.60 1.03
C SER A 227 0.07 25.50 -0.37
N GLN A 228 0.40 24.45 -1.12
CA GLN A 228 -0.23 24.19 -2.43
C GLN A 228 -1.70 23.80 -2.29
N TYR A 229 -2.05 22.96 -1.30
CA TYR A 229 -3.45 22.67 -1.00
C TYR A 229 -4.22 23.92 -0.57
N ARG A 230 -3.64 24.75 0.30
CA ARG A 230 -4.22 26.04 0.67
C ARG A 230 -4.53 26.89 -0.56
N ALA A 231 -3.58 27.03 -1.49
CA ALA A 231 -3.79 27.81 -2.71
C ALA A 231 -4.90 27.23 -3.59
N LEU A 232 -4.92 25.91 -3.77
CA LEU A 232 -5.95 25.21 -4.54
C LEU A 232 -7.34 25.43 -3.94
N LEU A 233 -7.48 25.20 -2.63
CA LEU A 233 -8.75 25.35 -1.94
C LEU A 233 -9.20 26.81 -1.88
N ALA A 234 -8.28 27.76 -1.70
CA ALA A 234 -8.59 29.19 -1.77
C ALA A 234 -9.11 29.60 -3.15
N SER A 235 -8.53 29.06 -4.23
CA SER A 235 -9.03 29.30 -5.59
C SER A 235 -10.44 28.75 -5.84
N ALA A 236 -10.85 27.76 -5.04
CA ALA A 236 -12.20 27.19 -5.05
C ALA A 236 -13.17 27.88 -4.07
N GLY A 237 -12.76 28.97 -3.42
CA GLY A 237 -13.60 29.76 -2.51
C GLY A 237 -13.54 29.34 -1.04
N PHE A 238 -12.73 28.34 -0.68
CA PHE A 238 -12.58 27.94 0.72
C PHE A 238 -11.63 28.87 1.50
N HIS A 239 -11.87 29.00 2.79
CA HIS A 239 -11.13 29.81 3.75
C HIS A 239 -10.92 29.06 5.08
N GLY A 240 -10.34 29.72 6.09
CA GLY A 240 -10.26 29.16 7.45
C GLY A 240 -9.40 27.90 7.59
N PHE A 241 -8.32 27.80 6.82
CA PHE A 241 -7.48 26.61 6.71
C PHE A 241 -6.79 26.22 8.02
N GLN A 242 -7.00 24.98 8.43
CA GLN A 242 -6.29 24.32 9.52
C GLN A 242 -5.60 23.07 9.00
N PHE A 243 -4.38 22.86 9.46
CA PHE A 243 -3.58 21.69 9.12
C PHE A 243 -3.20 20.94 10.38
N LYS A 244 -3.30 19.61 10.35
CA LYS A 244 -2.85 18.76 11.46
C LYS A 244 -2.12 17.52 10.98
N LYS A 245 -0.91 17.35 11.50
CA LYS A 245 -0.16 16.10 11.37
C LYS A 245 -0.79 15.04 12.28
N THR A 246 -1.05 13.85 11.75
CA THR A 246 -1.62 12.75 12.56
C THR A 246 -0.55 11.84 13.17
N GLY A 247 0.70 11.93 12.68
CA GLY A 247 1.77 11.01 13.02
C GLY A 247 1.71 9.67 12.28
N GLY A 248 0.69 9.46 11.43
CA GLY A 248 0.58 8.36 10.49
C GLY A 248 0.99 8.76 9.06
N ILE A 249 0.59 7.95 8.08
CA ILE A 249 0.87 8.18 6.64
C ILE A 249 0.07 9.36 6.08
N TYR A 250 -1.17 9.54 6.58
CA TYR A 250 -2.11 10.56 6.12
C TYR A 250 -2.23 11.68 7.14
N ASP A 251 -2.18 12.91 6.66
CA ASP A 251 -2.48 14.11 7.44
C ASP A 251 -3.87 14.66 7.09
N ALA A 252 -4.31 15.66 7.84
CA ALA A 252 -5.64 16.23 7.67
C ALA A 252 -5.59 17.75 7.46
N ILE A 253 -6.32 18.23 6.46
CA ILE A 253 -6.54 19.66 6.21
C ILE A 253 -8.03 19.94 6.31
N LEU A 254 -8.41 20.88 7.18
CA LEU A 254 -9.77 21.36 7.30
C LEU A 254 -9.87 22.76 6.68
N ALA A 255 -10.80 22.94 5.76
CA ALA A 255 -11.17 24.23 5.18
C ALA A 255 -12.68 24.45 5.29
N ARG A 256 -13.09 25.71 5.34
CA ARG A 256 -14.50 26.13 5.45
C ARG A 256 -14.89 26.90 4.21
N ASN A 257 -16.13 26.79 3.76
CA ASN A 257 -16.68 27.67 2.73
C ASN A 257 -16.93 29.06 3.34
#